data_AF-A0A5B2V4F7-F1
#
_entry.id   AF-A0A5B2V4F7-F1
#
_cell.length_a   1.000
_cell.length_b   1.000
_cell.length_c   1.000
_cell.angle_alpha   90.00
_cell.angle_beta   90.00
_cell.angle_gamma   90.00
#
_symmetry.space_group_name_H-M   'P 1'
#
loop_
_entity.id
_entity.type
_entity.pdbx_description
1 polymer ?
#
loop_
_entity_poly.entity_id
_entity_poly.type
_entity_poly.pdbx_seq_one_letter_code
_entity_poly.pdbx_strand_id
1 'polypeptide(L)'
;MDIRHYQQDLSGFLNTLQTLPADQLRGRATDALAELRALISNRNVTFTHASQTLSDAQVEKLLAYFLPPGSNLKGSLYELQIKSGIESVKQLINQYADAKPGQPWPLKEFLAKAHFGLTSDRIDDDVRGVYEEVLLIQDGKRTALRDDLKALTAELNIYSKIQSQINAKLAAKKEIEIEPGLNLFDRSLYGYPDDKSWQASAEYKLLTGLDTYRTGTLSIKSFLSGAPKESGAMNPGDLLNKYEFKDENNPIANFATTVGDRSRPINDKVSEKTTLLNDVSSRYNSAIEALNRFVQKYDSMMRDILNAI
;
A
#
# COMPACT_ATOMS: atom_id res chain seq x y z
N MET A 1 24.27 14.24 -18.61
CA MET A 1 24.68 15.60 -18.21
C MET A 1 24.24 15.82 -16.78
N ASP A 2 25.10 16.35 -15.91
CA ASP A 2 24.74 16.67 -14.53
C ASP A 2 23.93 17.98 -14.49
N ILE A 3 22.83 17.96 -13.75
CA ILE A 3 21.87 19.05 -13.64
C ILE A 3 22.45 20.32 -13.01
N ARG A 4 23.64 20.25 -12.39
CA ARG A 4 24.35 21.39 -11.81
C ARG A 4 25.34 22.06 -12.77
N HIS A 5 25.59 21.49 -13.96
CA HIS A 5 26.57 22.04 -14.92
C HIS A 5 26.27 23.49 -15.34
N TYR A 6 25.00 23.93 -15.33
CA TYR A 6 24.63 25.32 -15.63
C TYR A 6 25.25 26.34 -14.65
N GLN A 7 25.65 25.92 -13.45
CA GLN A 7 26.27 26.78 -12.44
C GLN A 7 27.71 27.14 -12.81
N GLN A 8 28.40 26.25 -13.55
CA GLN A 8 29.80 26.40 -13.96
C GLN A 8 29.92 26.98 -15.37
N ASP A 9 29.13 26.46 -16.32
CA ASP A 9 29.11 26.92 -17.71
C ASP A 9 27.68 26.84 -18.28
N LEU A 10 26.94 27.94 -18.14
CA LEU A 10 25.57 28.05 -18.66
C LEU A 10 25.52 27.98 -20.19
N SER A 11 26.55 28.48 -20.89
CA SER A 11 26.61 28.45 -22.36
C SER A 11 26.82 27.02 -22.86
N GLY A 12 27.80 26.31 -22.31
CA GLY A 12 28.04 24.90 -22.63
C GLY A 12 26.88 23.99 -22.24
N PHE A 13 26.23 24.28 -21.09
CA PHE A 13 24.99 23.61 -20.69
C PHE A 13 23.88 23.79 -21.73
N LEU A 14 23.60 25.02 -22.16
CA LEU A 14 22.53 25.30 -23.13
C LEU A 14 22.81 24.64 -24.49
N ASN A 15 24.06 24.69 -24.96
CA ASN A 15 24.47 24.03 -26.19
C ASN A 15 24.26 22.52 -26.11
N THR A 16 24.66 21.90 -25.01
CA THR A 16 24.48 20.46 -24.77
C THR A 16 23.00 20.11 -24.66
N LEU A 17 22.21 20.91 -23.95
CA LEU A 17 20.77 20.74 -23.81
C LEU A 17 20.07 20.71 -25.19
N GLN A 18 20.52 21.54 -26.15
CA GLN A 18 19.95 21.53 -27.50
C GLN A 18 20.22 20.24 -28.27
N THR A 19 21.31 19.53 -27.99
CA THR A 19 21.62 18.26 -28.68
C THR A 19 21.03 17.03 -27.99
N LEU A 20 20.48 17.18 -26.77
CA LEU A 20 19.92 16.05 -26.03
C LEU A 20 18.71 15.40 -26.75
N PRO A 21 18.66 14.06 -26.79
CA PRO A 21 17.53 13.34 -27.35
C PRO A 21 16.31 13.41 -26.41
N ALA A 22 15.14 13.16 -26.99
CA ALA A 22 13.83 13.33 -26.36
C ALA A 22 13.62 12.49 -25.08
N ASP A 23 14.18 11.30 -25.04
CA ASP A 23 14.14 10.33 -23.94
C ASP A 23 14.92 10.80 -22.71
N GLN A 24 15.85 11.75 -22.86
CA GLN A 24 16.58 12.36 -21.76
C GLN A 24 15.88 13.60 -21.16
N LEU A 25 14.73 14.00 -21.70
CA LEU A 25 13.90 15.10 -21.19
C LEU A 25 12.80 14.56 -20.27
N ARG A 26 13.17 14.32 -19.01
CA ARG A 26 12.35 13.60 -18.02
C ARG A 26 10.94 14.17 -17.83
N GLY A 27 10.79 15.48 -17.83
CA GLY A 27 9.50 16.16 -17.65
C GLY A 27 8.70 16.40 -18.92
N ARG A 28 9.16 15.93 -20.09
CA ARG A 28 8.56 16.25 -21.40
C ARG A 28 7.07 15.89 -21.51
N ALA A 29 6.65 14.80 -20.86
CA ALA A 29 5.28 14.29 -20.92
C ALA A 29 4.44 14.66 -19.67
N THR A 30 4.86 15.67 -18.90
CA THR A 30 4.18 16.06 -17.65
C THR A 30 3.23 17.24 -17.86
N ASP A 31 2.10 17.24 -17.15
CA ASP A 31 1.17 18.37 -17.12
C ASP A 31 1.86 19.64 -16.58
N ALA A 32 2.80 19.47 -15.64
CA ALA A 32 3.60 20.56 -15.07
C ALA A 32 4.38 21.36 -16.14
N LEU A 33 4.87 20.70 -17.19
CA LEU A 33 5.54 21.40 -18.30
C LEU A 33 4.56 22.31 -19.04
N ALA A 34 3.36 21.81 -19.36
CA ALA A 34 2.34 22.57 -20.06
C ALA A 34 1.87 23.77 -19.21
N GLU A 35 1.65 23.56 -17.92
CA GLU A 35 1.24 24.61 -16.97
C GLU A 35 2.28 25.72 -16.84
N LEU A 36 3.56 25.37 -16.67
CA LEU A 36 4.63 26.37 -16.55
C LEU A 36 4.81 27.17 -17.84
N ARG A 37 4.71 26.53 -19.01
CA ARG A 37 4.76 27.21 -20.31
C ARG A 37 3.60 28.18 -20.50
N ALA A 38 2.39 27.75 -20.18
CA ALA A 38 1.21 28.60 -20.25
C ALA A 38 1.35 29.81 -19.32
N LEU A 39 1.85 29.62 -18.10
CA LEU A 39 2.09 30.71 -17.16
C LEU A 39 3.13 31.71 -17.69
N ILE A 40 4.28 31.23 -18.16
CA ILE A 40 5.35 32.09 -18.71
C ILE A 40 4.82 32.94 -19.87
N SER A 41 4.06 32.32 -20.78
CA SER A 41 3.45 33.00 -21.93
C SER A 41 2.40 34.03 -21.49
N ASN A 42 1.45 33.64 -20.62
CA ASN A 42 0.40 34.54 -20.12
C ASN A 42 0.95 35.74 -19.35
N ARG A 43 2.11 35.58 -18.70
CA ARG A 43 2.77 36.64 -17.92
C ARG A 43 3.81 37.42 -18.73
N ASN A 44 3.94 37.14 -20.04
CA ASN A 44 4.92 37.77 -20.95
C ASN A 44 6.36 37.71 -20.43
N VAL A 45 6.73 36.62 -19.77
CA VAL A 45 8.09 36.42 -19.24
C VAL A 45 8.98 35.86 -20.35
N THR A 46 10.12 36.50 -20.57
CA THR A 46 11.16 36.04 -21.50
C THR A 46 12.46 35.80 -20.74
N PHE A 47 13.31 34.89 -21.22
CA PHE A 47 14.59 34.58 -20.58
C PHE A 47 15.75 35.03 -21.45
N THR A 48 16.80 35.56 -20.83
CA THR A 48 18.00 35.98 -21.53
C THR A 48 19.27 35.33 -20.98
N HIS A 49 20.21 35.08 -21.88
CA HIS A 49 21.59 34.68 -21.57
C HIS A 49 22.53 35.32 -22.60
N ALA A 50 23.66 35.87 -22.15
CA ALA A 50 24.62 36.57 -23.02
C ALA A 50 23.97 37.60 -23.99
N SER A 51 22.99 38.35 -23.49
CA SER A 51 22.19 39.34 -24.25
C SER A 51 21.34 38.78 -25.39
N GLN A 52 21.17 37.45 -25.46
CA GLN A 52 20.26 36.79 -26.38
C GLN A 52 19.03 36.30 -25.64
N THR A 53 17.85 36.52 -26.23
CA THR A 53 16.58 35.98 -25.73
C THR A 53 16.46 34.52 -26.17
N LEU A 54 16.12 33.65 -25.23
CA LEU A 54 15.84 32.25 -25.51
C LEU A 54 14.52 32.12 -26.30
N SER A 55 14.49 31.20 -27.26
CA SER A 55 13.26 30.85 -27.97
C SER A 55 12.34 29.96 -27.14
N ASP A 56 11.05 29.93 -27.47
CA ASP A 56 10.07 29.07 -26.78
C ASP A 56 10.48 27.59 -26.77
N ALA A 57 11.08 27.10 -27.85
CA ALA A 57 11.57 25.73 -27.94
C ALA A 57 12.75 25.48 -26.99
N GLN A 58 13.63 26.47 -26.81
CA GLN A 58 14.74 26.36 -25.86
C GLN A 58 14.23 26.37 -24.41
N VAL A 59 13.23 27.20 -24.10
CA VAL A 59 12.59 27.26 -22.77
C VAL A 59 11.84 25.95 -22.48
N GLU A 60 11.10 25.42 -23.45
CA GLU A 60 10.43 24.11 -23.31
C GLU A 60 11.44 23.01 -22.99
N LYS A 61 12.52 22.92 -23.78
CA LYS A 61 13.53 21.87 -23.60
C LYS A 61 14.25 22.01 -22.26
N LEU A 62 14.51 23.24 -21.82
CA LEU A 62 15.06 23.56 -20.51
C LEU A 62 14.16 23.06 -19.38
N LEU A 63 12.89 23.48 -19.37
CA LEU A 63 11.94 23.07 -18.34
C LEU A 63 11.77 21.55 -18.33
N ALA A 64 11.63 20.92 -19.49
CA ALA A 64 11.49 19.47 -19.60
C ALA A 64 12.71 18.68 -19.08
N TYR A 65 13.91 19.26 -19.13
CA TYR A 65 15.11 18.62 -18.61
C TYR A 65 15.21 18.70 -17.08
N PHE A 66 14.84 19.84 -16.50
CA PHE A 66 14.87 20.02 -15.06
C PHE A 66 13.72 19.26 -14.38
N LEU A 67 12.51 19.35 -14.93
CA LEU A 67 11.31 18.75 -14.37
C LEU A 67 11.48 17.24 -14.11
N PRO A 68 11.01 16.76 -12.95
CA PRO A 68 11.00 15.33 -12.65
C PRO A 68 10.03 14.59 -13.57
N PRO A 69 10.23 13.27 -13.76
CA PRO A 69 9.25 12.45 -14.46
C PRO A 69 7.91 12.45 -13.71
N GLY A 70 6.82 12.21 -14.45
CA GLY A 70 5.49 12.08 -13.85
C GLY A 70 5.45 10.93 -12.83
N SER A 71 4.70 11.14 -11.73
CA SER A 71 4.43 10.07 -10.76
C SER A 71 3.25 9.21 -11.23
N ASN A 72 3.43 7.90 -11.30
CA ASN A 72 2.34 6.95 -11.54
C ASN A 72 1.57 6.61 -10.25
N LEU A 73 2.07 7.02 -9.08
CA LEU A 73 1.50 6.71 -7.78
C LEU A 73 0.76 7.95 -7.24
N LYS A 74 -0.55 8.00 -7.49
CA LYS A 74 -1.42 9.08 -7.00
C LYS A 74 -1.47 9.11 -5.47
N GLY A 75 -1.28 10.28 -4.88
CA GLY A 75 -1.25 10.51 -3.43
C GLY A 75 0.10 10.21 -2.77
N SER A 76 1.13 9.86 -3.55
CA SER A 76 2.47 9.62 -3.00
C SER A 76 3.13 10.91 -2.51
N LEU A 77 4.04 10.78 -1.54
CA LEU A 77 4.88 11.88 -1.06
C LEU A 77 5.63 12.57 -2.22
N TYR A 78 6.11 11.76 -3.17
CA TYR A 78 6.77 12.22 -4.38
C TYR A 78 5.88 13.16 -5.20
N GLU A 79 4.60 12.80 -5.43
CA GLU A 79 3.67 13.65 -6.15
C GLU A 79 3.40 14.98 -5.42
N LEU A 80 3.26 14.96 -4.09
CA LEU A 80 3.03 16.16 -3.29
C LEU A 80 4.23 17.12 -3.32
N GLN A 81 5.45 16.58 -3.29
CA GLN A 81 6.68 17.37 -3.37
C GLN A 81 6.88 17.99 -4.74
N ILE A 82 6.61 17.23 -5.80
CA ILE A 82 6.61 17.78 -7.16
C ILE A 82 5.60 18.92 -7.22
N LYS A 83 4.34 18.70 -6.82
CA LYS A 83 3.31 19.75 -6.81
C LYS A 83 3.74 20.99 -6.03
N SER A 84 4.28 20.83 -4.82
CA SER A 84 4.78 21.94 -3.99
C SER A 84 5.95 22.69 -4.66
N GLY A 85 6.88 21.96 -5.28
CA GLY A 85 7.99 22.53 -6.05
C GLY A 85 7.51 23.33 -7.25
N ILE A 86 6.59 22.77 -8.03
CA ILE A 86 5.98 23.45 -9.19
C ILE A 86 5.22 24.70 -8.76
N GLU A 87 4.41 24.63 -7.70
CA GLU A 87 3.69 25.80 -7.17
C GLU A 87 4.66 26.90 -6.70
N SER A 88 5.79 26.53 -6.09
CA SER A 88 6.81 27.50 -5.68
C SER A 88 7.45 28.19 -6.90
N VAL A 89 7.68 27.45 -7.99
CA VAL A 89 8.16 28.01 -9.26
C VAL A 89 7.12 28.92 -9.91
N LYS A 90 5.83 28.54 -9.90
CA LYS A 90 4.74 29.39 -10.39
C LYS A 90 4.68 30.72 -9.62
N GLN A 91 4.79 30.66 -8.29
CA GLN A 91 4.84 31.86 -7.45
C GLN A 91 6.04 32.75 -7.81
N LEU A 92 7.22 32.16 -7.98
CA LEU A 92 8.42 32.89 -8.39
C LEU A 92 8.23 33.61 -9.75
N ILE A 93 7.63 32.94 -10.73
CA ILE A 93 7.32 33.52 -12.05
C ILE A 93 6.34 34.69 -11.90
N ASN A 94 5.28 34.54 -11.11
CA ASN A 94 4.31 35.60 -10.88
C ASN A 94 4.95 36.83 -10.23
N GLN A 95 5.72 36.61 -9.15
CA GLN A 95 6.42 37.68 -8.42
C GLN A 95 7.40 38.44 -9.32
N TYR A 96 8.17 37.72 -10.16
CA TYR A 96 9.07 38.36 -11.11
C TYR A 96 8.29 39.24 -12.11
N ALA A 97 7.22 38.69 -12.69
CA ALA A 97 6.41 39.41 -13.67
C ALA A 97 5.71 40.65 -13.07
N ASP A 98 5.28 40.60 -11.81
CA ASP A 98 4.70 41.74 -11.10
C ASP A 98 5.75 42.82 -10.79
N ALA A 99 6.93 42.40 -10.33
CA ALA A 99 8.01 43.32 -9.94
C ALA A 99 8.73 43.94 -11.13
N LYS A 100 8.83 43.22 -12.26
CA LYS A 100 9.54 43.65 -13.48
C LYS A 100 8.72 43.39 -14.75
N PRO A 101 7.59 44.08 -14.95
CA PRO A 101 6.71 43.84 -16.11
C PRO A 101 7.45 44.03 -17.43
N GLY A 102 7.40 43.01 -18.30
CA GLY A 102 7.98 43.04 -19.65
C GLY A 102 9.51 43.05 -19.72
N GLN A 103 10.22 42.98 -18.59
CA GLN A 103 11.68 42.87 -18.61
C GLN A 103 12.10 41.41 -18.80
N PRO A 104 13.13 41.13 -19.63
CA PRO A 104 13.66 39.78 -19.73
C PRO A 104 14.35 39.34 -18.45
N TRP A 105 14.08 38.11 -18.01
CA TRP A 105 14.66 37.49 -16.84
C TRP A 105 16.01 36.85 -17.16
N PRO A 106 17.11 37.27 -16.50
CA PRO A 106 18.38 36.57 -16.62
C PRO A 106 18.21 35.09 -16.24
N LEU A 107 18.51 34.20 -17.19
CA LEU A 107 18.27 32.75 -17.04
C LEU A 107 19.00 32.16 -15.83
N LYS A 108 20.22 32.64 -15.56
CA LYS A 108 21.01 32.19 -14.40
C LYS A 108 20.31 32.51 -13.08
N GLU A 109 19.65 33.66 -12.98
CA GLU A 109 18.89 34.06 -11.78
C GLU A 109 17.63 33.22 -11.62
N PHE A 110 16.91 32.98 -12.72
CA PHE A 110 15.76 32.08 -12.71
C PHE A 110 16.16 30.68 -12.25
N LEU A 111 17.17 30.07 -12.88
CA LEU A 111 17.60 28.72 -12.55
C LEU A 111 18.11 28.63 -11.11
N ALA A 112 18.88 29.60 -10.62
CA ALA A 112 19.34 29.58 -9.23
C ALA A 112 18.19 29.53 -8.21
N LYS A 113 17.07 30.22 -8.50
CA LYS A 113 15.89 30.27 -7.62
C LYS A 113 14.91 29.12 -7.86
N ALA A 114 14.78 28.68 -9.10
CA ALA A 114 13.82 27.66 -9.52
C ALA A 114 14.37 26.23 -9.45
N HIS A 115 15.70 26.04 -9.40
CA HIS A 115 16.36 24.73 -9.46
C HIS A 115 15.72 23.74 -8.51
N PHE A 116 15.66 24.06 -7.21
CA PHE A 116 15.09 23.15 -6.22
C PHE A 116 13.62 22.84 -6.49
N GLY A 117 12.81 23.81 -6.92
CA GLY A 117 11.41 23.57 -7.27
C GLY A 117 11.22 22.77 -8.57
N LEU A 118 12.21 22.79 -9.46
CA LEU A 118 12.21 22.09 -10.72
C LEU A 118 12.90 20.72 -10.66
N THR A 119 13.71 20.42 -9.63
CA THR A 119 14.47 19.15 -9.51
C THR A 119 14.02 18.27 -8.36
N SER A 120 14.30 16.97 -8.46
CA SER A 120 14.08 15.99 -7.37
C SER A 120 15.11 16.09 -6.21
N ASP A 121 16.13 16.97 -6.30
CA ASP A 121 17.22 17.13 -5.32
C ASP A 121 16.77 17.71 -3.95
N ARG A 122 15.47 17.69 -3.62
CA ARG A 122 14.91 18.21 -2.35
C ARG A 122 14.84 17.18 -1.22
N ILE A 123 15.02 15.89 -1.50
CA ILE A 123 15.29 14.90 -0.46
C ILE A 123 16.45 14.08 -1.00
N ASP A 124 17.57 14.06 -0.28
CA ASP A 124 18.69 13.18 -0.63
C ASP A 124 18.14 11.76 -0.86
N ASP A 125 18.43 11.21 -2.04
CA ASP A 125 17.98 9.88 -2.48
C ASP A 125 18.28 8.80 -1.42
N ASP A 126 19.27 9.04 -0.56
CA ASP A 126 19.71 8.19 0.55
C ASP A 126 18.72 8.18 1.74
N VAL A 127 18.15 9.33 2.11
CA VAL A 127 17.13 9.41 3.17
C VAL A 127 15.82 8.80 2.67
N ARG A 128 15.49 9.01 1.38
CA ARG A 128 14.34 8.39 0.73
C ARG A 128 14.44 6.87 0.73
N GLY A 129 15.59 6.30 0.33
CA GLY A 129 15.79 4.86 0.26
C GLY A 129 15.55 4.16 1.60
N VAL A 130 16.09 4.71 2.69
CA VAL A 130 15.94 4.12 4.03
C VAL A 130 14.49 4.17 4.52
N TYR A 131 13.75 5.26 4.29
CA TYR A 131 12.36 5.37 4.74
C TYR A 131 11.38 4.59 3.86
N GLU A 132 11.58 4.55 2.54
CA GLU A 132 10.81 3.69 1.63
C GLU A 132 10.98 2.22 1.99
N GLU A 133 12.21 1.79 2.29
CA GLU A 133 12.50 0.43 2.72
C GLU A 133 11.78 0.09 4.05
N VAL A 134 11.83 0.98 5.05
CA VAL A 134 11.13 0.77 6.33
C VAL A 134 9.62 0.68 6.14
N LEU A 135 9.02 1.57 5.34
CA LEU A 135 7.58 1.54 5.05
C LEU A 135 7.18 0.29 4.27
N LEU A 136 7.99 -0.14 3.30
CA LEU A 136 7.75 -1.36 2.52
C LEU A 136 7.85 -2.61 3.39
N ILE A 137 8.84 -2.69 4.28
CA ILE A 137 8.97 -3.80 5.23
C ILE A 137 7.77 -3.84 6.19
N GLN A 138 7.34 -2.69 6.72
CA GLN A 138 6.21 -2.63 7.64
C GLN A 138 4.88 -2.94 6.96
N ASP A 139 4.65 -2.46 5.73
CA ASP A 139 3.46 -2.79 4.94
C ASP A 139 3.41 -4.27 4.58
N GLY A 140 4.56 -4.86 4.21
CA GLY A 140 4.69 -6.29 4.00
C GLY A 140 4.32 -7.10 5.24
N LYS A 141 4.84 -6.73 6.42
CA LYS A 141 4.49 -7.37 7.71
C LYS A 141 3.01 -7.20 8.04
N ARG A 142 2.43 -6.02 7.81
CA ARG A 142 1.00 -5.75 8.02
C ARG A 142 0.12 -6.63 7.14
N THR A 143 0.47 -6.73 5.86
CA THR A 143 -0.28 -7.54 4.88
C THR A 143 -0.21 -9.01 5.25
N ALA A 144 0.97 -9.53 5.60
CA ALA A 144 1.13 -10.90 6.06
C ALA A 144 0.30 -11.19 7.33
N LEU A 145 0.35 -10.34 8.35
CA LEU A 145 -0.44 -10.49 9.58
C LEU A 145 -1.95 -10.46 9.31
N ARG A 146 -2.40 -9.59 8.38
CA ARG A 146 -3.81 -9.52 8.00
C ARG A 146 -4.28 -10.80 7.30
N ASP A 147 -3.47 -11.33 6.40
CA ASP A 147 -3.82 -12.53 5.64
C ASP A 147 -3.80 -13.77 6.54
N ASP A 148 -2.84 -13.86 7.48
CA ASP A 148 -2.81 -14.86 8.54
C ASP A 148 -4.05 -14.78 9.45
N LEU A 149 -4.43 -13.58 9.87
CA LEU A 149 -5.60 -13.36 10.73
C LEU A 149 -6.89 -13.80 10.03
N LYS A 150 -7.02 -13.53 8.73
CA LYS A 150 -8.16 -14.00 7.92
C LYS A 150 -8.22 -15.53 7.88
N ALA A 151 -7.09 -16.20 7.69
CA ALA A 151 -7.03 -17.66 7.66
C ALA A 151 -7.43 -18.28 9.02
N LEU A 152 -6.85 -17.78 10.12
CA LEU A 152 -7.17 -18.26 11.48
C LEU A 152 -8.64 -18.00 11.85
N THR A 153 -9.17 -16.84 11.48
CA THR A 153 -10.58 -16.48 11.76
C THR A 153 -11.54 -17.38 10.99
N ALA A 154 -11.23 -17.73 9.74
CA ALA A 154 -12.03 -18.67 8.96
C ALA A 154 -12.05 -20.07 9.60
N GLU A 155 -10.89 -20.57 10.04
CA GLU A 155 -10.81 -21.85 10.75
C GLU A 155 -11.62 -21.83 12.05
N LEU A 156 -11.51 -20.76 12.84
CA LEU A 156 -12.28 -20.58 14.07
C LEU A 156 -13.80 -20.48 13.83
N ASN A 157 -14.21 -19.82 12.74
CA ASN A 157 -15.61 -19.75 12.33
C ASN A 157 -16.17 -21.15 12.03
N ILE A 158 -15.43 -21.98 11.28
CA ILE A 158 -15.81 -23.37 11.00
C ILE A 158 -15.91 -24.19 12.29
N TYR A 159 -14.91 -24.10 13.19
CA TYR A 159 -14.97 -24.73 14.51
C TYR A 159 -16.21 -24.28 15.32
N SER A 160 -16.60 -23.01 15.23
CA SER A 160 -17.80 -22.49 15.89
C SER A 160 -19.08 -23.09 15.33
N LYS A 161 -19.18 -23.35 14.02
CA LYS A 161 -20.31 -24.07 13.41
C LYS A 161 -20.40 -25.51 13.88
N ILE A 162 -19.25 -26.20 13.94
CA ILE A 162 -19.15 -27.57 14.47
C ILE A 162 -19.63 -27.61 15.93
N GLN A 163 -19.11 -26.71 16.77
CA GLN A 163 -19.48 -26.64 18.19
C GLN A 163 -20.97 -26.33 18.38
N SER A 164 -21.52 -25.42 17.59
CA SER A 164 -22.96 -25.10 17.62
C SER A 164 -23.81 -26.33 17.29
N GLN A 165 -23.41 -27.12 16.29
CA GLN A 165 -24.12 -28.35 15.95
C GLN A 165 -24.02 -29.41 17.07
N ILE A 166 -22.84 -29.59 17.66
CA ILE A 166 -22.65 -30.51 18.79
C ILE A 166 -23.57 -30.10 19.96
N ASN A 167 -23.57 -28.82 20.33
CA ASN A 167 -24.38 -28.29 21.42
C ASN A 167 -25.89 -28.45 21.14
N ALA A 168 -26.33 -28.22 19.90
CA ALA A 168 -27.73 -28.41 19.52
C ALA A 168 -28.18 -29.88 19.67
N LYS A 169 -27.33 -30.84 19.28
CA LYS A 169 -27.61 -32.28 19.42
C LYS A 169 -27.59 -32.73 20.89
N LEU A 170 -26.63 -32.22 21.66
CA LEU A 170 -26.53 -32.48 23.10
C LEU A 170 -27.79 -31.96 23.84
N ALA A 171 -28.22 -30.73 23.55
CA ALA A 171 -29.42 -30.14 24.15
C ALA A 171 -30.71 -30.89 23.76
N ALA A 172 -30.78 -31.37 22.52
CA ALA A 172 -31.89 -32.19 22.04
C ALA A 172 -31.86 -33.64 22.55
N LYS A 173 -30.81 -34.05 23.28
CA LYS A 173 -30.55 -35.44 23.68
C LYS A 173 -30.57 -36.42 22.50
N LYS A 174 -30.03 -36.00 21.35
CA LYS A 174 -30.00 -36.79 20.11
C LYS A 174 -28.57 -37.11 19.71
N GLU A 175 -28.41 -38.21 18.97
CA GLU A 175 -27.14 -38.55 18.37
C GLU A 175 -26.68 -37.48 17.35
N ILE A 176 -25.36 -37.38 17.19
CA ILE A 176 -24.73 -36.58 16.15
C ILE A 176 -23.98 -37.49 15.18
N GLU A 177 -24.35 -37.40 13.91
CA GLU A 177 -23.56 -37.94 12.81
C GLU A 177 -22.57 -36.87 12.33
N ILE A 178 -21.29 -37.22 12.27
CA ILE A 178 -20.21 -36.35 11.77
C ILE A 178 -19.70 -36.78 10.40
N GLU A 179 -20.15 -37.95 9.91
CA GLU A 179 -19.93 -38.49 8.57
C GLU A 179 -21.17 -39.31 8.15
N PRO A 180 -21.93 -38.91 7.11
CA PRO A 180 -21.74 -37.71 6.29
C PRO A 180 -22.10 -36.40 7.02
N GLY A 181 -23.04 -36.46 7.97
CA GLY A 181 -23.34 -35.37 8.92
C GLY A 181 -23.66 -34.01 8.27
N LEU A 182 -23.29 -32.92 8.97
CA LEU A 182 -23.36 -31.56 8.44
C LEU A 182 -22.39 -31.39 7.28
N ASN A 183 -22.86 -30.83 6.16
CA ASN A 183 -21.98 -30.40 5.08
C ASN A 183 -21.36 -29.02 5.41
N LEU A 184 -20.11 -29.01 5.87
CA LEU A 184 -19.36 -27.78 6.14
C LEU A 184 -19.05 -26.97 4.88
N PHE A 185 -19.25 -27.53 3.68
CA PHE A 185 -19.09 -26.81 2.42
C PHE A 185 -20.33 -25.99 2.01
N ASP A 186 -21.40 -26.05 2.80
CA ASP A 186 -22.60 -25.25 2.56
C ASP A 186 -22.37 -23.78 2.92
N ARG A 187 -22.38 -22.91 1.90
CA ARG A 187 -22.19 -21.47 2.03
C ARG A 187 -23.19 -20.79 2.96
N SER A 188 -24.40 -21.36 3.10
CA SER A 188 -25.46 -20.79 3.95
C SER A 188 -25.09 -20.83 5.44
N LEU A 189 -24.24 -21.78 5.86
CA LEU A 189 -23.75 -21.88 7.24
C LEU A 189 -22.95 -20.66 7.68
N TYR A 190 -22.31 -20.00 6.73
CA TYR A 190 -21.46 -18.85 6.94
C TYR A 190 -22.12 -17.52 6.51
N GLY A 191 -23.35 -17.58 6.00
CA GLY A 191 -24.13 -16.39 5.62
C GLY A 191 -23.76 -15.78 4.27
N TYR A 192 -23.08 -16.51 3.38
CA TYR A 192 -22.73 -16.00 2.05
C TYR A 192 -23.92 -16.09 1.09
N PRO A 193 -24.36 -14.97 0.47
CA PRO A 193 -25.58 -14.91 -0.34
C PRO A 193 -25.44 -15.52 -1.74
N ASP A 194 -24.22 -15.58 -2.29
CA ASP A 194 -23.93 -16.04 -3.64
C ASP A 194 -22.59 -16.79 -3.74
N ASP A 195 -22.42 -17.57 -4.81
CA ASP A 195 -21.23 -18.40 -4.99
C ASP A 195 -19.95 -17.59 -5.23
N LYS A 196 -20.05 -16.38 -5.76
CA LYS A 196 -18.89 -15.52 -6.01
C LYS A 196 -18.29 -15.03 -4.70
N SER A 197 -19.12 -14.56 -3.77
CA SER A 197 -18.70 -14.17 -2.42
C SER A 197 -18.17 -15.36 -1.63
N TRP A 198 -18.78 -16.54 -1.79
CA TRP A 198 -18.32 -17.78 -1.19
C TRP A 198 -16.93 -18.19 -1.68
N GLN A 199 -16.72 -18.27 -2.99
CA GLN A 199 -15.43 -18.68 -3.58
C GLN A 199 -14.28 -17.71 -3.27
N ALA A 200 -14.60 -16.44 -3.01
CA ALA A 200 -13.62 -15.44 -2.58
C ALA A 200 -13.31 -15.49 -1.07
N SER A 201 -14.04 -16.28 -0.29
CA SER A 201 -13.90 -16.33 1.17
C SER A 201 -12.68 -17.13 1.64
N ALA A 202 -12.23 -16.82 2.86
CA ALA A 202 -11.16 -17.57 3.51
C ALA A 202 -11.63 -18.97 3.94
N GLU A 203 -12.91 -19.14 4.31
CA GLU A 203 -13.51 -20.44 4.60
C GLU A 203 -13.48 -21.37 3.38
N TYR A 204 -13.89 -20.89 2.20
CA TYR A 204 -13.82 -21.68 0.97
C TYR A 204 -12.39 -22.10 0.66
N LYS A 205 -11.45 -21.17 0.74
CA LYS A 205 -10.02 -21.44 0.49
C LYS A 205 -9.47 -22.49 1.46
N LEU A 206 -9.85 -22.42 2.74
CA LEU A 206 -9.44 -23.42 3.73
C LEU A 206 -10.05 -24.79 3.41
N LEU A 207 -11.37 -24.87 3.24
CA LEU A 207 -12.08 -26.14 3.05
C LEU A 207 -11.64 -26.86 1.77
N THR A 208 -11.47 -26.13 0.66
CA THR A 208 -10.98 -26.70 -0.61
C THR A 208 -9.50 -27.06 -0.61
N GLY A 209 -8.73 -26.49 0.31
CA GLY A 209 -7.30 -26.77 0.47
C GLY A 209 -6.98 -28.05 1.24
N LEU A 210 -7.96 -28.66 1.91
CA LEU A 210 -7.77 -29.89 2.69
C LEU A 210 -7.59 -31.11 1.76
N ASP A 211 -6.68 -32.01 2.15
CA ASP A 211 -6.45 -33.31 1.50
C ASP A 211 -7.68 -34.24 1.51
N THR A 212 -8.54 -34.07 2.52
CA THR A 212 -9.81 -34.77 2.68
C THR A 212 -10.95 -34.18 1.85
N TYR A 213 -10.77 -33.02 1.23
CA TYR A 213 -11.80 -32.42 0.39
C TYR A 213 -12.09 -33.30 -0.84
N ARG A 214 -13.39 -33.53 -1.07
CA ARG A 214 -13.93 -34.20 -2.25
C ARG A 214 -15.05 -33.32 -2.80
N THR A 215 -15.08 -33.15 -4.11
CA THR A 215 -15.85 -32.10 -4.81
C THR A 215 -17.26 -31.91 -4.25
N GLY A 216 -17.53 -30.74 -3.68
CA GLY A 216 -18.88 -30.26 -3.33
C GLY A 216 -19.41 -30.63 -1.94
N THR A 217 -18.72 -31.48 -1.18
CA THR A 217 -19.14 -31.85 0.19
C THR A 217 -17.96 -32.05 1.12
N LEU A 218 -18.06 -31.54 2.34
CA LEU A 218 -17.07 -31.79 3.40
C LEU A 218 -17.78 -32.04 4.73
N SER A 219 -17.62 -33.23 5.29
CA SER A 219 -18.20 -33.58 6.59
C SER A 219 -17.38 -32.98 7.74
N ILE A 220 -17.95 -33.02 8.96
CA ILE A 220 -17.22 -32.66 10.18
C ILE A 220 -16.01 -33.57 10.36
N LYS A 221 -16.15 -34.88 10.10
CA LYS A 221 -15.04 -35.83 10.20
C LYS A 221 -13.92 -35.50 9.21
N SER A 222 -14.26 -35.26 7.95
CA SER A 222 -13.30 -34.87 6.91
C SER A 222 -12.56 -33.59 7.29
N PHE A 223 -13.25 -32.58 7.83
CA PHE A 223 -12.60 -31.36 8.30
C PHE A 223 -11.63 -31.63 9.45
N LEU A 224 -12.07 -32.32 10.52
CA LEU A 224 -11.26 -32.57 11.71
C LEU A 224 -10.02 -33.42 11.41
N SER A 225 -10.12 -34.39 10.50
CA SER A 225 -8.98 -35.22 10.09
C SER A 225 -8.15 -34.67 8.92
N GLY A 226 -8.60 -33.60 8.27
CA GLY A 226 -7.94 -33.04 7.08
C GLY A 226 -6.73 -32.17 7.39
N ALA A 227 -5.82 -32.06 6.43
CA ALA A 227 -4.65 -31.17 6.44
C ALA A 227 -4.47 -30.49 5.07
N PRO A 228 -3.83 -29.30 4.99
CA PRO A 228 -3.26 -28.52 6.09
C PRO A 228 -4.30 -27.60 6.76
N LYS A 229 -4.21 -27.47 8.09
CA LYS A 229 -4.92 -26.46 8.90
C LYS A 229 -4.15 -26.19 10.20
N GLU A 230 -4.35 -25.04 10.82
CA GLU A 230 -3.54 -24.57 11.95
C GLU A 230 -3.74 -25.40 13.23
N SER A 231 -4.93 -25.96 13.43
CA SER A 231 -5.22 -26.86 14.54
C SER A 231 -4.55 -28.24 14.42
N GLY A 232 -3.98 -28.53 13.26
CA GLY A 232 -3.53 -29.86 12.86
C GLY A 232 -4.69 -30.83 12.57
N ALA A 233 -4.34 -31.96 11.95
CA ALA A 233 -5.27 -33.07 11.72
C ALA A 233 -5.42 -33.93 12.98
N MET A 234 -6.65 -34.35 13.27
CA MET A 234 -6.91 -35.46 14.20
C MET A 234 -6.72 -36.80 13.49
N ASN A 235 -6.30 -37.83 14.21
CA ASN A 235 -6.24 -39.17 13.62
C ASN A 235 -7.65 -39.63 13.25
N PRO A 236 -7.91 -40.08 12.01
CA PRO A 236 -9.22 -40.57 11.61
C PRO A 236 -9.75 -41.74 12.46
N GLY A 237 -8.84 -42.55 13.02
CA GLY A 237 -9.17 -43.69 13.88
C GLY A 237 -9.70 -43.30 15.26
N ASP A 238 -9.38 -42.09 15.73
CA ASP A 238 -9.87 -41.55 17.00
C ASP A 238 -11.27 -40.91 16.84
N LEU A 239 -11.77 -40.81 15.61
CA LEU A 239 -13.06 -40.20 15.28
C LEU A 239 -14.09 -41.25 14.84
N LEU A 240 -15.19 -41.36 15.58
CA LEU A 240 -16.35 -42.15 15.15
C LEU A 240 -17.14 -41.43 14.05
N ASN A 241 -17.87 -42.17 13.22
CA ASN A 241 -18.77 -41.54 12.24
C ASN A 241 -20.01 -40.92 12.91
N LYS A 242 -20.40 -41.45 14.06
CA LYS A 242 -21.52 -40.97 14.88
C LYS A 242 -21.21 -41.10 16.37
N TYR A 243 -21.81 -40.22 17.17
CA TYR A 243 -21.74 -40.24 18.63
C TYR A 243 -23.15 -40.25 19.20
N GLU A 244 -23.46 -41.31 19.95
CA GLU A 244 -24.76 -41.49 20.59
C GLU A 244 -24.86 -40.66 21.87
N PHE A 245 -26.07 -40.17 22.17
CA PHE A 245 -26.33 -39.53 23.45
C PHE A 245 -26.44 -40.59 24.56
N LYS A 246 -25.76 -40.35 25.68
CA LYS A 246 -25.89 -41.15 26.91
C LYS A 246 -26.01 -40.22 28.12
N ASP A 247 -26.82 -40.60 29.10
CA ASP A 247 -26.97 -39.80 30.33
C ASP A 247 -25.67 -39.79 31.16
N GLU A 248 -24.95 -40.92 31.20
CA GLU A 248 -23.65 -41.05 31.84
C GLU A 248 -22.53 -41.24 30.81
N ASN A 249 -21.36 -40.64 31.08
CA ASN A 249 -20.18 -40.67 30.20
C ASN A 249 -20.52 -40.37 28.73
N ASN A 250 -21.24 -39.26 28.51
CA ASN A 250 -21.82 -38.92 27.22
C ASN A 250 -20.76 -38.76 26.13
N PRO A 251 -20.74 -39.62 25.10
CA PRO A 251 -19.77 -39.54 23.99
C PRO A 251 -19.80 -38.19 23.26
N ILE A 252 -20.97 -37.54 23.16
CA ILE A 252 -21.13 -36.23 22.53
C ILE A 252 -20.43 -35.14 23.36
N ALA A 253 -20.53 -35.20 24.69
CA ALA A 253 -19.87 -34.23 25.58
C ALA A 253 -18.34 -34.41 25.57
N ASN A 254 -17.88 -35.65 25.52
CA ASN A 254 -16.44 -35.96 25.36
C ASN A 254 -15.94 -35.43 24.01
N PHE A 255 -16.67 -35.69 22.92
CA PHE A 255 -16.36 -35.15 21.60
C PHE A 255 -16.37 -33.61 21.56
N ALA A 256 -17.35 -32.96 22.22
CA ALA A 256 -17.40 -31.50 22.36
C ALA A 256 -16.13 -30.95 23.01
N THR A 257 -15.64 -31.62 24.06
CA THR A 257 -14.40 -31.25 24.74
C THR A 257 -13.21 -31.36 23.79
N THR A 258 -13.08 -32.48 23.06
CA THR A 258 -12.00 -32.70 22.09
C THR A 258 -12.00 -31.65 20.96
N VAL A 259 -13.17 -31.28 20.43
CA VAL A 259 -13.30 -30.22 19.43
C VAL A 259 -12.92 -28.86 20.01
N GLY A 260 -13.38 -28.56 21.24
CA GLY A 260 -13.03 -27.36 21.97
C GLY A 260 -11.53 -27.21 22.18
N ASP A 261 -10.85 -28.28 22.61
CA ASP A 261 -9.40 -28.30 22.86
C ASP A 261 -8.57 -28.00 21.60
N ARG A 262 -9.08 -28.31 20.40
CA ARG A 262 -8.44 -27.91 19.13
C ARG A 262 -8.66 -26.46 18.74
N SER A 263 -9.81 -25.90 19.11
CA SER A 263 -10.16 -24.51 18.77
C SER A 263 -9.49 -23.47 19.68
N ARG A 264 -9.20 -23.81 20.95
CA ARG A 264 -8.62 -22.86 21.92
C ARG A 264 -7.28 -22.26 21.45
N PRO A 265 -6.28 -23.05 21.01
CA PRO A 265 -5.01 -22.49 20.54
C PRO A 265 -5.17 -21.56 19.34
N ILE A 266 -6.17 -21.79 18.48
CA ILE A 266 -6.47 -20.92 17.33
C ILE A 266 -6.98 -19.57 17.84
N ASN A 267 -7.89 -19.58 18.81
CA ASN A 267 -8.43 -18.36 19.42
C ASN A 267 -7.32 -17.53 20.09
N ASP A 268 -6.41 -18.19 20.81
CA ASP A 268 -5.25 -17.54 21.42
C ASP A 268 -4.35 -16.89 20.35
N LYS A 269 -4.06 -17.62 19.26
CA LYS A 269 -3.32 -17.08 18.09
C LYS A 269 -4.04 -15.91 17.41
N VAL A 270 -5.37 -15.94 17.28
CA VAL A 270 -6.16 -14.82 16.73
C VAL A 270 -5.99 -13.57 17.60
N SER A 271 -6.08 -13.73 18.91
CA SER A 271 -5.89 -12.62 19.87
C SER A 271 -4.47 -12.04 19.80
N GLU A 272 -3.46 -12.91 19.77
CA GLU A 272 -2.05 -12.53 19.61
C GLU A 272 -1.81 -11.78 18.29
N LYS A 273 -2.21 -12.36 17.15
CA LYS A 273 -2.01 -11.74 15.84
C LYS A 273 -2.80 -10.44 15.66
N THR A 274 -3.98 -10.32 16.28
CA THR A 274 -4.72 -9.04 16.32
C THR A 274 -3.95 -7.96 17.06
N THR A 275 -3.36 -8.31 18.21
CA THR A 275 -2.52 -7.39 18.99
C THR A 275 -1.30 -6.95 18.20
N LEU A 276 -0.60 -7.89 17.56
CA LEU A 276 0.56 -7.60 16.71
C LEU A 276 0.18 -6.74 15.49
N LEU A 277 -0.95 -7.02 14.84
CA LEU A 277 -1.44 -6.24 13.71
C LEU A 277 -1.72 -4.79 14.12
N ASN A 278 -2.32 -4.58 15.30
CA ASN A 278 -2.59 -3.24 15.83
C ASN A 278 -1.29 -2.48 16.14
N ASP A 279 -0.31 -3.12 16.77
CA ASP A 279 1.01 -2.52 17.03
C ASP A 279 1.75 -2.16 15.73
N VAL A 280 1.82 -3.08 14.77
CA VAL A 280 2.46 -2.82 13.46
C VAL A 280 1.74 -1.70 12.70
N SER A 281 0.41 -1.67 12.73
CA SER A 281 -0.38 -0.59 12.09
C SER A 281 -0.15 0.76 12.75
N SER A 282 -0.05 0.79 14.09
CA SER A 282 0.27 2.01 14.84
C SER A 282 1.66 2.54 14.49
N ARG A 283 2.67 1.67 14.43
CA ARG A 283 4.05 2.04 14.05
C ARG A 283 4.13 2.54 12.61
N TYR A 284 3.42 1.90 11.70
CA TYR A 284 3.32 2.32 10.30
C TYR A 284 2.73 3.72 10.17
N ASN A 285 1.61 3.99 10.85
CA ASN A 285 1.00 5.31 10.85
C ASN A 285 1.91 6.37 11.49
N SER A 286 2.59 6.02 12.59
CA SER A 286 3.56 6.91 13.25
C SER A 286 4.74 7.25 12.35
N ALA A 287 5.26 6.28 11.58
CA ALA A 287 6.33 6.49 10.62
C ALA A 287 5.89 7.41 9.47
N ILE A 288 4.66 7.24 8.96
CA ILE A 288 4.08 8.15 7.98
C ILE A 288 3.97 9.57 8.54
N GLU A 289 3.49 9.72 9.78
CA GLU A 289 3.36 11.03 10.41
C GLU A 289 4.72 11.71 10.61
N ALA A 290 5.71 10.96 11.10
CA ALA A 290 7.08 11.45 11.26
C ALA A 290 7.68 11.91 9.92
N LEU A 291 7.45 11.15 8.85
CA LEU A 291 7.88 11.51 7.50
C LEU A 291 7.19 12.80 7.02
N ASN A 292 5.88 12.91 7.21
CA ASN A 292 5.14 14.14 6.86
C ASN A 292 5.68 15.36 7.61
N ARG A 293 5.96 15.22 8.92
CA ARG A 293 6.55 16.29 9.73
C ARG A 293 7.96 16.65 9.27
N PHE A 294 8.79 15.66 8.93
CA PHE A 294 10.13 15.89 8.40
C PHE A 294 10.09 16.68 7.09
N VAL A 295 9.20 16.30 6.17
CA VAL A 295 9.01 16.97 4.88
C VAL A 295 8.53 18.41 5.08
N GLN A 296 7.54 18.63 5.93
CA GLN A 296 7.04 19.98 6.24
C GLN A 296 8.15 20.87 6.81
N LYS A 297 8.98 20.33 7.72
CA LYS A 297 10.10 21.07 8.30
C LYS A 297 11.18 21.38 7.27
N TYR A 298 11.49 20.43 6.40
CA TYR A 298 12.43 20.63 5.30
C TYR A 298 11.92 21.71 4.32
N ASP A 299 10.65 21.64 3.92
CA ASP A 299 10.01 22.64 3.06
C ASP A 299 10.04 24.03 3.70
N SER A 300 9.76 24.14 5.00
CA SER A 300 9.86 25.40 5.75
C SER A 300 11.29 25.94 5.75
N MET A 301 12.27 25.11 6.10
CA MET A 301 13.68 25.51 6.13
C MET A 301 14.17 25.99 4.75
N MET A 302 13.79 25.30 3.68
CA MET A 302 14.15 25.69 2.33
C MET A 302 13.51 27.03 1.93
N ARG A 303 12.24 27.26 2.29
CA ARG A 303 11.59 28.57 2.08
C ARG A 303 12.28 29.68 2.86
N ASP A 304 12.66 29.43 4.11
CA ASP A 304 13.34 30.42 4.94
C ASP A 304 14.73 30.77 4.38
N ILE A 305 15.49 29.78 3.91
CA ILE A 305 16.77 29.99 3.24
C ILE A 305 16.57 30.81 1.95
N LEU A 306 15.56 30.50 1.14
CA LEU A 306 15.27 31.20 -0.11
C LEU A 306 14.79 32.64 0.10
N ASN A 307 14.08 32.93 1.20
CA ASN A 307 13.65 34.29 1.55
C ASN A 307 14.80 35.12 2.16
N ALA A 308 15.84 34.47 2.66
CA ALA A 308 17.00 35.12 3.28
C ALA A 308 18.12 35.51 2.28
N ILE A 309 17.98 35.14 1.00
CA ILE A 309 18.94 35.42 -0.09
C ILE A 309 18.29 36.34 -1.14
#